data_AF-A0A3S9BRR9-F1
#
_entry.id   AF-A0A3S9BRR9-F1
#
_cell.length_a   1.000
_cell.length_b   1.000
_cell.length_c   1.000
_cell.angle_alpha   90.00
_cell.angle_beta   90.00
_cell.angle_gamma   90.00
#
_symmetry.space_group_name_H-M   'P 1'
#
loop_
_entity.id
_entity.type
_entity.pdbx_description
1 polymer ?
#
loop_
_entity_poly.entity_id
_entity_poly.type
_entity_poly.pdbx_seq_one_letter_code
_entity_poly.pdbx_strand_id
1 'polypeptide(L)' 'MWKPILSAPFDRDLELAVLNEDGEHALVFPCIRGREGWKNAATGARVDIHPTHWRDWTSEKVPANADKSLGEFP' A
#
# COMPACT_ATOMS: atom_id res chain seq x y z
N MET A 1 -4.67 -9.50 -4.56
CA MET A 1 -5.29 -10.49 -3.64
C MET A 1 -4.83 -10.17 -2.23
N TRP A 2 -5.76 -10.13 -1.26
CA TRP A 2 -5.43 -9.89 0.14
C TRP A 2 -4.69 -11.09 0.75
N LYS A 3 -3.75 -10.79 1.65
CA LYS A 3 -2.93 -11.72 2.43
C LYS A 3 -3.19 -11.50 3.93
N PRO A 4 -3.02 -12.52 4.77
CA PRO A 4 -3.22 -12.38 6.22
C PRO A 4 -2.16 -11.45 6.83
N ILE A 5 -2.56 -10.55 7.73
CA ILE A 5 -1.69 -9.53 8.35
C ILE A 5 -0.43 -10.10 9.00
N LEU A 6 -0.50 -11.34 9.49
CA LEU A 6 0.62 -12.04 10.10
C LEU A 6 1.81 -12.20 9.13
N SER A 7 1.52 -12.36 7.84
CA SER A 7 2.54 -12.50 6.79
C SER A 7 3.04 -11.16 6.23
N ALA A 8 2.58 -10.03 6.77
CA ALA A 8 2.94 -8.72 6.26
C ALA A 8 4.43 -8.42 6.49
N PRO A 9 5.19 -8.07 5.43
CA PRO A 9 6.59 -7.67 5.58
C PRO A 9 6.72 -6.35 6.32
N PHE A 10 7.87 -6.18 6.98
CA PHE A 10 8.27 -4.91 7.58
C PHE A 10 8.91 -4.01 6.52
N ASP A 11 8.81 -2.69 6.73
CA ASP A 11 9.48 -1.69 5.87
C ASP A 11 9.03 -1.68 4.40
N ARG A 12 7.77 -2.06 4.13
CA ARG A 12 7.18 -1.99 2.79
C ARG A 12 5.88 -1.21 2.80
N ASP A 13 5.62 -0.46 1.74
CA ASP A 13 4.33 0.14 1.44
C ASP A 13 3.28 -0.96 1.15
N LEU A 14 2.35 -1.12 2.08
CA LEU A 14 1.28 -2.10 2.01
C LEU A 14 -0.07 -1.39 2.10
N GLU A 15 -1.01 -1.85 1.29
CA GLU A 15 -2.42 -1.54 1.53
C GLU A 15 -2.92 -2.49 2.61
N LEU A 16 -3.67 -1.95 3.57
CA LEU A 16 -4.16 -2.69 4.72
C LEU A 16 -5.67 -2.74 4.67
N ALA A 17 -6.27 -3.86 5.06
CA ALA A 17 -7.71 -3.99 5.22
C ALA A 17 -8.03 -4.33 6.67
N VAL A 18 -8.97 -3.57 7.24
CA VAL A 18 -9.52 -3.77 8.56
C VAL A 18 -10.87 -4.45 8.39
N LEU A 19 -11.08 -5.58 9.06
CA LEU A 19 -12.40 -6.19 9.14
C LEU A 19 -13.06 -5.70 10.43
N ASN A 20 -14.14 -4.94 10.31
CA ASN A 20 -14.94 -4.47 11.43
C ASN A 20 -16.36 -5.08 11.35
N GLU A 21 -17.23 -4.67 12.27
CA GLU A 21 -18.65 -5.08 12.34
C GLU A 21 -19.41 -4.76 11.04
N ASP A 22 -19.00 -3.69 10.35
CA ASP A 22 -19.54 -3.23 9.07
C ASP A 22 -18.98 -3.98 7.84
N GLY A 23 -17.91 -4.77 8.01
CA GLY A 23 -17.27 -5.54 6.95
C GLY A 23 -15.81 -5.18 6.70
N GLU A 24 -15.30 -5.55 5.52
CA GLU A 24 -13.92 -5.32 5.10
C GLU A 24 -13.74 -3.88 4.58
N HIS A 25 -12.88 -3.11 5.25
CA HIS A 25 -12.53 -1.74 4.90
C HIS A 25 -11.05 -1.64 4.57
N ALA A 26 -10.74 -1.37 3.30
CA ALA A 26 -9.39 -1.11 2.85
C ALA A 26 -8.97 0.33 3.20
N LEU A 27 -7.75 0.49 3.69
CA LEU A 27 -7.13 1.77 3.93
C LEU A 27 -6.70 2.38 2.60
N VAL A 28 -7.18 3.57 2.31
CA VAL A 28 -6.89 4.33 1.08
C VAL A 28 -5.49 4.96 1.05
N PHE A 29 -4.58 4.49 1.91
CA PHE A 29 -3.23 5.01 2.02
C PHE A 29 -2.21 3.90 2.30
N PRO A 30 -0.99 4.03 1.77
CA PRO A 30 0.07 3.07 2.01
C PRO A 30 0.49 3.11 3.48
N CYS A 31 0.63 1.94 4.07
CA CYS A 31 1.06 1.76 5.45
C CYS A 31 2.29 0.84 5.50
N ILE A 32 3.22 1.18 6.39
CA ILE A 32 4.43 0.41 6.65
C ILE A 32 4.32 -0.22 8.03
N ARG A 33 4.63 -1.52 8.12
CA ARG A 33 4.74 -2.22 9.39
C ARG A 33 6.06 -1.84 10.07
N GLY A 34 5.95 -1.08 11.15
CA GLY A 34 7.06 -0.73 12.04
C GLY A 34 7.14 -1.65 13.26
N ARG A 35 8.15 -1.41 14.10
CA ARG A 35 8.37 -2.16 15.34
C ARG A 35 7.31 -1.89 16.41
N GLU A 36 6.76 -0.68 16.42
CA GLU A 36 5.75 -0.22 17.39
C GLU A 36 4.31 -0.27 16.85
N GLY A 37 4.11 -0.66 15.59
CA GLY A 37 2.79 -0.67 14.95
C GLY A 37 2.84 -0.24 13.49
N TRP A 38 1.75 0.33 13.00
CA TRP A 38 1.63 0.79 11.62
C TRP A 38 1.99 2.26 11.50
N LYS A 39 2.61 2.63 10.38
CA LYS A 39 2.97 4.00 10.06
C LYS A 39 2.48 4.32 8.67
N ASN A 40 1.86 5.47 8.49
CA ASN A 40 1.48 5.95 7.17
C ASN A 40 2.76 6.20 6.36
N ALA A 41 2.90 5.57 5.20
CA ALA A 41 4.08 5.71 4.35
C ALA A 41 4.14 7.08 3.67
N ALA A 42 2.99 7.70 3.39
CA ALA A 42 2.90 9.00 2.73
C ALA A 42 3.22 10.16 3.67
N THR A 43 2.74 10.11 4.92
CA THR A 43 2.94 11.20 5.90
C THR A 43 4.01 10.91 6.95
N GLY A 44 4.37 9.64 7.13
CA GLY A 44 5.21 9.21 8.23
C GLY A 44 4.54 9.32 9.60
N ALA A 45 3.23 9.53 9.68
CA ALA A 45 2.51 9.52 10.96
C ALA A 45 2.35 8.09 11.49
N ARG A 46 2.46 7.88 12.81
CA ARG A 46 2.05 6.61 13.43
C ARG A 46 0.54 6.47 13.31
N VAL A 47 0.08 5.27 12.98
CA VAL A 47 -1.32 4.94 12.79
C VAL A 47 -1.67 3.75 13.67
N ASP A 48 -2.54 3.99 14.64
CA ASP A 48 -3.12 2.94 15.49
C ASP A 48 -4.30 2.31 14.75
N ILE A 49 -4.02 1.24 14.02
CA ILE A 49 -5.01 0.44 13.30
C ILE A 49 -4.75 -1.05 13.55
N HIS A 50 -5.82 -1.85 13.54
CA HIS A 50 -5.77 -3.30 13.63
C HIS A 50 -6.22 -3.96 12.33
N PRO A 51 -5.41 -3.88 11.26
CA PRO A 51 -5.70 -4.56 10.01
C PRO A 51 -5.74 -6.08 10.19
N THR A 52 -6.68 -6.74 9.53
CA THR A 52 -6.79 -8.20 9.48
C THR A 52 -6.09 -8.76 8.23
N HIS A 53 -6.05 -7.97 7.16
CA HIS A 53 -5.43 -8.32 5.89
C HIS A 53 -4.52 -7.22 5.38
N TRP A 54 -3.61 -7.58 4.48
CA TRP A 54 -2.74 -6.67 3.76
C TRP A 54 -2.58 -7.11 2.31
N ARG A 55 -2.17 -6.21 1.44
CA ARG A 55 -1.67 -6.53 0.09
C ARG A 55 -0.56 -5.54 -0.25
N ASP A 56 0.25 -5.90 -1.23
CA ASP A 56 1.26 -4.98 -1.74
C ASP A 56 0.56 -3.71 -2.27
N TRP A 57 1.01 -2.53 -1.82
CA TRP A 57 0.48 -1.27 -2.33
C TRP A 57 0.96 -1.12 -3.76
N THR A 58 0.13 -1.52 -4.72
CA THR A 58 0.36 -1.16 -6.11
C THR A 58 0.05 0.31 -6.24
N SER A 59 1.08 1.13 -6.04
CA SER A 59 1.12 2.47 -6.63
C SER A 59 1.07 2.24 -8.14
N GLU A 60 -0.14 2.06 -8.66
CA GLU A 60 -0.41 2.13 -10.08
C GLU A 60 0.05 3.52 -10.47
N LYS A 61 1.29 3.55 -10.93
CA LYS A 61 1.79 4.61 -11.75
C LYS A 61 0.73 4.77 -12.83
N VAL A 62 0.03 5.90 -12.83
CA VAL A 62 -0.26 6.54 -14.11
C VAL A 62 1.07 6.42 -14.87
N PRO A 63 1.14 5.72 -16.02
CA PRO A 63 2.33 5.78 -16.83
C PRO A 63 2.41 7.21 -17.37
N ALA A 64 2.98 8.12 -16.59
CA ALA A 64 3.50 9.37 -17.11
C ALA A 64 4.70 8.97 -17.97
N ASN A 65 4.46 8.88 -19.28
CA ASN A 65 5.43 8.75 -20.35
C ASN A 65 6.52 7.69 -20.15
N ALA A 66 6.26 6.46 -20.61
CA ALA A 66 7.28 5.80 -21.41
C ALA A 66 7.22 6.42 -22.81
N ASP A 67 7.80 7.62 -22.91
CA ASP A 67 8.32 8.15 -24.16
C ASP A 67 9.30 7.13 -24.72
N LYS A 68 8.83 6.31 -25.67
CA LYS A 68 9.70 5.56 -26.59
C LYS A 68 8.95 5.20 -27.87
N SER A 69 8.40 6.20 -28.54
CA SER A 69 8.26 6.13 -29.99
C SER A 69 9.43 6.88 -30.62
N LEU A 70 10.53 6.16 -30.71
CA LEU A 70 11.61 6.45 -31.64
C LEU A 70 11.01 6.33 -33.05
N GLY A 71 10.74 7.45 -33.70
CA GLY A 71 10.34 7.52 -35.11
C GLY A 71 11.11 8.66 -35.77
N GLU A 72 12.23 8.27 -36.39
CA GLU A 72 13.10 8.97 -37.35
C GLU A 72 12.86 10.46 -37.65
N PHE A 73 13.92 11.24 -37.43
CA PHE A 73 14.19 12.57 -37.99
C PHE A 73 14.75 12.44 -39.44
N PRO A 74 14.75 13.53 -40.23
CA PRO A 74 14.13 13.68 -41.57
C PRO A 74 14.89 13.07 -42.76
#